data_AF-A0AAU9IUP1-F1
#
_entry.id   AF-A0AAU9IUP1-F1
#
_cell.length_a   1.000
_cell.length_b   1.000
_cell.length_c   1.000
_cell.angle_alpha   90.00
_cell.angle_beta   90.00
_cell.angle_gamma   90.00
#
_symmetry.space_group_name_H-M   'P 1'
#
loop_
_entity.id
_entity.type
_entity.pdbx_description
1 polymer ?
#
loop_
_entity_poly.entity_id
_entity_poly.type
_entity_poly.pdbx_seq_one_letter_code
_entity_poly.pdbx_strand_id
1 'polypeptide(L)'
;MFEQFHFICSVAYNCYPKMSSPPKRLNPIEEHACLNEAIRKENQYSRINTVFTLNPRSLVLLSDKPNRTGILNVNEEAKANDDSPKFKDQLMRLSAVPKMKTSHPLTSNQEFGWDADMPQYRSTWKHTKPSCAETKYANSYYTMTRKSPYSNKVNEAPAKK
;
A
#
# COMPACT_ATOMS: atom_id res chain seq x y z
N MET A 1 -24.65 7.71 9.22
CA MET A 1 -23.86 8.08 10.41
C MET A 1 -24.65 8.90 11.45
N PHE A 2 -25.77 9.53 11.08
CA PHE A 2 -26.63 10.29 12.02
C PHE A 2 -27.67 9.44 12.79
N GLU A 3 -28.00 8.23 12.30
CA GLU A 3 -29.00 7.34 12.91
C GLU A 3 -28.53 6.66 14.21
N GLN A 4 -27.22 6.49 14.44
CA GLN A 4 -26.70 5.81 15.64
C GLN A 4 -26.79 6.66 16.91
N PHE A 5 -26.70 7.99 16.81
CA PHE A 5 -26.79 8.88 17.97
C PHE A 5 -28.21 8.96 18.54
N HIS A 6 -29.23 8.89 17.68
CA HIS A 6 -30.63 8.87 18.13
C HIS A 6 -31.00 7.57 18.86
N PHE A 7 -30.39 6.45 18.49
CA PHE A 7 -30.68 5.16 19.10
C PHE A 7 -30.06 5.00 20.50
N ILE A 8 -28.83 5.49 20.72
CA ILE A 8 -28.19 5.48 22.04
C ILE A 8 -29.00 6.33 23.04
N CYS A 9 -29.53 7.46 22.58
CA CYS A 9 -30.41 8.29 23.41
C CYS A 9 -31.72 7.53 23.74
N SER A 10 -32.35 6.87 22.76
CA SER A 10 -33.63 6.15 22.92
C SER A 10 -33.56 4.93 23.87
N VAL A 11 -32.42 4.23 23.94
CA VAL A 11 -32.26 3.06 24.82
C VAL A 11 -32.15 3.47 26.30
N ALA A 12 -31.54 4.62 26.59
CA ALA A 12 -31.54 5.19 27.93
C ALA A 12 -32.96 5.53 28.41
N TYR A 13 -33.86 5.98 27.52
CA TYR A 13 -35.22 6.40 27.89
C TYR A 13 -36.20 5.25 28.18
N ASN A 14 -35.87 3.98 27.89
CA ASN A 14 -36.81 2.87 28.05
C ASN A 14 -36.68 2.11 29.38
N CYS A 15 -35.66 2.39 30.20
CA CYS A 15 -35.58 1.95 31.59
C CYS A 15 -35.89 3.05 32.60
N TYR A 16 -36.16 4.27 32.14
CA TYR A 16 -36.87 5.26 32.94
C TYR A 16 -38.37 5.10 32.68
N PRO A 17 -39.21 4.98 33.72
CA PRO A 17 -40.66 5.08 33.52
C PRO A 17 -40.94 6.40 32.79
N LYS A 18 -41.83 6.36 31.80
CA LYS A 18 -42.29 7.53 31.02
C LYS A 18 -42.33 8.76 31.93
N MET A 19 -41.61 9.80 31.54
CA MET A 19 -41.46 11.05 32.29
C MET A 19 -42.81 11.73 32.54
N SER A 20 -43.51 11.31 33.58
CA SER A 20 -44.65 12.00 34.17
C SER A 20 -44.64 11.93 35.70
N SER A 21 -43.59 11.37 36.30
CA SER A 21 -43.44 11.27 37.76
C SER A 21 -42.04 11.70 38.22
N PRO A 22 -41.90 12.32 39.41
CA PRO A 22 -40.61 12.74 39.93
C PRO A 22 -39.68 11.53 40.12
N PRO A 23 -38.35 11.72 40.03
CA PRO A 23 -37.39 10.63 40.12
C PRO A 23 -37.52 9.92 41.47
N LYS A 24 -37.97 8.67 41.45
CA LYS A 24 -37.98 7.80 42.62
C LYS A 24 -36.54 7.39 42.93
N ARG A 25 -36.13 7.45 44.19
CA ARG A 25 -34.87 6.83 44.62
C ARG A 25 -35.04 5.33 44.49
N LEU A 26 -34.29 4.72 43.57
CA LEU A 26 -34.35 3.28 43.31
C LEU A 26 -33.64 2.53 44.42
N ASN A 27 -34.15 1.34 44.74
CA ASN A 27 -33.42 0.44 45.63
C ASN A 27 -32.18 -0.11 44.92
N PRO A 28 -31.10 -0.49 45.64
CA PRO A 28 -29.89 -1.05 45.02
C PRO A 28 -30.14 -2.26 44.12
N ILE A 29 -31.16 -3.08 44.45
CA ILE A 29 -31.59 -4.23 43.66
C ILE A 29 -32.21 -3.81 42.32
N GLU A 30 -33.00 -2.73 42.33
CA GLU A 30 -33.66 -2.18 41.14
C GLU A 30 -32.64 -1.50 40.21
N GLU A 31 -31.64 -0.81 40.77
CA GLU A 31 -30.52 -0.25 40.01
C GLU A 31 -29.71 -1.35 39.30
N HIS A 32 -29.43 -2.45 40.01
CA HIS A 32 -28.74 -3.60 39.43
C HIS A 32 -29.56 -4.29 38.32
N ALA A 33 -30.89 -4.35 38.47
CA ALA A 33 -31.77 -4.88 37.43
C ALA A 33 -31.77 -4.01 36.17
N CYS A 34 -31.77 -2.67 36.34
CA CYS A 34 -31.66 -1.71 35.24
C CYS A 34 -30.32 -1.88 34.49
N LEU A 35 -29.22 -1.99 35.24
CA LEU A 35 -27.88 -2.19 34.67
C LEU A 35 -27.80 -3.51 33.87
N ASN A 36 -28.36 -4.59 34.40
CA ASN A 36 -28.40 -5.88 33.71
C ASN A 36 -29.18 -5.83 32.38
N GLU A 37 -30.31 -5.12 32.35
CA GLU A 37 -31.07 -4.91 31.11
C GLU A 37 -30.29 -4.07 30.09
N ALA A 38 -29.55 -3.05 30.55
CA ALA A 38 -28.68 -2.25 29.68
C ALA A 38 -27.56 -3.10 29.06
N ILE A 39 -26.87 -3.90 29.88
CA ILE A 39 -25.82 -4.84 29.42
C ILE A 39 -26.41 -5.87 28.45
N ARG A 40 -27.61 -6.40 28.74
CA ARG A 40 -28.28 -7.37 27.87
C ARG A 40 -28.58 -6.77 26.49
N LYS A 41 -29.05 -5.52 26.45
CA LYS A 41 -29.33 -4.79 25.21
C LYS A 41 -28.04 -4.47 24.46
N GLU A 42 -27.00 -4.03 25.14
CA GLU A 42 -25.69 -3.78 24.53
C GLU A 42 -25.14 -5.06 23.88
N ASN A 43 -25.15 -6.19 24.61
CA ASN A 43 -24.70 -7.47 24.09
C ASN A 43 -25.55 -7.98 22.92
N GLN A 44 -26.85 -7.70 22.91
CA GLN A 44 -27.74 -8.08 21.80
C GLN A 44 -27.40 -7.35 20.49
N TYR A 45 -26.91 -6.11 20.57
CA TYR A 45 -26.57 -5.29 19.40
C TYR A 45 -25.06 -5.17 19.14
N SER A 46 -24.21 -5.70 20.02
CA SER A 46 -22.77 -5.82 19.83
C SER A 46 -22.47 -6.84 18.73
N ARG A 47 -22.59 -6.42 17.48
CA ARG A 47 -22.16 -7.20 16.31
C ARG A 47 -20.68 -6.92 16.07
N ILE A 48 -19.84 -7.85 16.52
CA ILE A 48 -18.46 -7.92 16.04
C ILE A 48 -18.54 -8.16 14.53
N ASN A 49 -17.93 -7.28 13.76
CA ASN A 49 -17.97 -7.35 12.30
C ASN A 49 -17.10 -8.53 11.87
N THR A 50 -17.67 -9.73 11.73
CA THR A 50 -16.91 -10.95 11.41
C THR A 50 -16.48 -11.01 9.95
N VAL A 51 -17.09 -10.20 9.09
CA VAL A 51 -16.79 -10.11 7.66
C VAL A 51 -16.10 -8.77 7.40
N PHE A 52 -14.78 -8.78 7.44
CA PHE A 52 -13.98 -7.61 7.09
C PHE A 52 -13.78 -7.56 5.58
N THR A 53 -14.05 -6.41 4.97
CA THR A 53 -13.71 -6.15 3.57
C THR A 53 -12.58 -5.12 3.54
N LEU A 54 -11.36 -5.59 3.29
CA LEU A 54 -10.22 -4.69 3.11
C LEU A 54 -10.32 -4.02 1.74
N ASN A 55 -10.22 -2.69 1.71
CA ASN A 55 -10.09 -1.96 0.45
C ASN A 55 -8.63 -2.06 -0.02
N PRO A 56 -8.32 -2.78 -1.11
CA PRO A 56 -6.94 -2.99 -1.54
C PRO A 56 -6.22 -1.70 -1.96
N ARG A 57 -6.95 -0.65 -2.33
CA ARG A 57 -6.34 0.66 -2.66
C ARG A 57 -5.89 1.44 -1.43
N SER A 58 -6.42 1.09 -0.26
CA SER A 58 -6.09 1.73 1.01
C SER A 58 -4.95 1.01 1.77
N LEU A 59 -4.45 -0.11 1.24
CA LEU A 59 -3.38 -0.88 1.88
C LEU A 59 -2.04 -0.21 1.59
N VAL A 60 -1.41 0.32 2.64
CA VAL A 60 -0.01 0.78 2.60
C VAL A 60 0.86 -0.34 3.15
N LEU A 61 1.79 -0.83 2.34
CA LEU A 61 2.76 -1.82 2.79
C LEU A 61 3.77 -1.11 3.71
N LEU A 62 3.66 -1.32 5.02
CA LEU A 62 4.67 -0.88 5.97
C LEU A 62 5.75 -1.95 6.04
N SER A 63 6.94 -1.65 5.51
CA SER A 63 8.11 -2.49 5.72
C SER A 63 8.53 -2.42 7.18
N ASP A 64 8.95 -3.55 7.73
CA ASP A 64 9.48 -3.63 9.09
C ASP A 64 10.71 -2.74 9.29
N LYS A 65 11.00 -2.46 10.57
CA LYS A 65 12.21 -1.73 10.94
C LYS A 65 13.46 -2.48 10.42
N PRO A 66 14.48 -1.77 9.91
CA PRO A 66 15.66 -2.38 9.29
C PRO A 66 16.47 -3.28 10.25
N ASN A 67 16.26 -3.14 11.55
CA ASN A 67 16.97 -3.91 12.59
C ASN A 67 16.26 -5.23 12.94
N ARG A 68 15.13 -5.57 12.30
CA ARG A 68 14.47 -6.85 12.49
C ARG A 68 15.21 -7.91 11.67
N THR A 69 16.30 -8.45 12.21
CA THR A 69 17.05 -9.59 11.66
C THR A 69 16.40 -10.94 12.00
N GLY A 70 15.09 -10.95 12.22
CA GLY A 70 14.32 -12.19 12.18
C GLY A 70 14.26 -12.61 10.73
N ILE A 71 15.09 -13.58 10.36
CA ILE A 71 15.08 -14.28 9.08
C ILE A 71 13.62 -14.48 8.69
N LEU A 72 13.26 -13.91 7.54
CA LEU A 72 12.02 -14.15 6.85
C LEU A 72 11.88 -15.68 6.63
N ASN A 73 11.31 -16.38 7.60
CA ASN A 73 10.73 -17.71 7.45
C ASN A 73 9.45 -17.56 6.61
N VAL A 74 9.59 -17.11 5.36
CA VAL A 74 8.50 -16.99 4.37
C VAL A 74 7.83 -18.35 4.14
N ASN A 75 8.49 -19.44 4.52
CA ASN A 75 8.05 -20.80 4.25
C ASN A 75 7.26 -21.47 5.39
N GLU A 76 7.29 -20.95 6.62
CA GLU A 76 6.63 -21.62 7.77
C GLU A 76 5.34 -20.93 8.22
N GLU A 77 5.23 -19.61 8.10
CA GLU A 77 4.01 -18.89 8.52
C GLU A 77 2.96 -18.77 7.38
N ALA A 78 3.35 -18.98 6.12
CA ALA A 78 2.44 -18.94 4.97
C ALA A 78 1.46 -20.12 4.89
N LYS A 79 1.54 -21.09 5.82
CA LYS A 79 0.58 -22.19 5.94
C LYS A 79 -0.45 -21.99 7.06
N ALA A 80 -0.36 -20.92 7.85
CA ALA A 80 -1.17 -20.74 9.05
C ALA A 80 -2.36 -19.80 8.89
N ASN A 81 -2.44 -18.98 7.84
CA ASN A 81 -3.61 -18.15 7.60
C ASN A 81 -4.45 -18.72 6.47
N ASP A 82 -5.69 -19.05 6.82
CA ASP A 82 -6.84 -19.29 5.97
C ASP A 82 -7.16 -18.01 5.16
N ASP A 83 -6.20 -17.56 4.35
CA ASP A 83 -6.36 -16.44 3.45
C ASP A 83 -7.34 -16.90 2.38
N SER A 84 -8.60 -16.50 2.57
CA SER A 84 -9.68 -16.78 1.62
C SER A 84 -9.15 -16.67 0.19
N PRO A 85 -9.35 -17.68 -0.69
CA PRO A 85 -8.74 -17.70 -2.02
C PRO A 85 -9.01 -16.42 -2.82
N LYS A 86 -10.15 -15.77 -2.52
CA LYS A 86 -10.55 -14.46 -3.02
C LYS A 86 -9.54 -13.34 -2.74
N PHE A 87 -8.91 -13.32 -1.57
CA PHE A 87 -7.94 -12.29 -1.19
C PHE A 87 -6.63 -12.45 -1.96
N LYS A 88 -6.14 -13.69 -2.08
CA LYS A 88 -4.96 -14.01 -2.87
C LYS A 88 -5.16 -13.64 -4.34
N ASP A 89 -6.33 -13.95 -4.90
CA ASP A 89 -6.68 -13.58 -6.27
C ASP A 89 -6.75 -12.06 -6.47
N GLN A 90 -7.24 -11.31 -5.48
CA GLN A 90 -7.25 -9.85 -5.52
C GLN A 90 -5.84 -9.27 -5.50
N LEU A 91 -4.95 -9.77 -4.63
CA LEU A 91 -3.56 -9.34 -4.59
C LEU A 91 -2.83 -9.63 -5.91
N MET A 92 -3.02 -10.82 -6.47
CA MET A 92 -2.46 -11.19 -7.77
C MET A 92 -2.99 -10.30 -8.90
N ARG A 93 -4.28 -9.95 -8.89
CA ARG A 93 -4.87 -9.03 -9.87
C ARG A 93 -4.34 -7.60 -9.75
N LEU A 94 -3.91 -7.17 -8.56
CA LEU A 94 -3.30 -5.85 -8.36
C LEU A 94 -1.86 -5.81 -8.93
N SER A 95 -1.05 -6.81 -8.62
CA SER A 95 0.35 -6.89 -9.07
C SER A 95 0.51 -7.31 -10.54
N ALA A 96 -0.53 -7.87 -11.16
CA ALA A 96 -0.49 -8.31 -12.55
C ALA A 96 -0.16 -7.18 -13.55
N VAL A 97 0.54 -7.54 -14.62
CA VAL A 97 0.82 -6.66 -15.78
C VAL A 97 -0.48 -6.29 -16.49
N PRO A 98 -0.65 -5.06 -17.03
CA PRO A 98 -1.89 -4.62 -17.69
C PRO A 98 -2.46 -5.60 -18.72
N LYS A 99 -1.62 -6.25 -19.53
CA LYS A 99 -2.01 -7.29 -20.50
C LYS A 99 -2.74 -8.49 -19.90
N MET A 100 -2.46 -8.81 -18.64
CA MET A 100 -3.13 -9.90 -17.93
C MET A 100 -4.48 -9.47 -17.37
N LYS A 101 -4.73 -8.15 -17.25
CA LYS A 101 -5.98 -7.59 -16.73
C LYS A 101 -6.99 -7.30 -17.84
N THR A 102 -6.52 -6.82 -18.98
CA THR A 102 -7.35 -6.41 -20.12
C THR A 102 -6.78 -6.95 -21.42
N SER A 103 -7.66 -7.35 -22.35
CA SER A 103 -7.25 -7.89 -23.66
C SER A 103 -6.65 -6.82 -24.58
N HIS A 104 -7.13 -5.58 -24.46
CA HIS A 104 -6.68 -4.41 -25.23
C HIS A 104 -6.26 -3.27 -24.28
N PRO A 105 -5.42 -2.33 -24.76
CA PRO A 105 -5.09 -1.12 -24.02
C PRO A 105 -6.35 -0.25 -23.86
N LEU A 106 -6.56 0.30 -22.67
CA LEU A 106 -7.73 1.16 -22.39
C LEU A 106 -7.43 2.65 -22.57
N THR A 107 -6.16 3.03 -22.53
CA THR A 107 -5.70 4.42 -22.62
C THR A 107 -4.64 4.55 -23.70
N SER A 108 -4.53 5.72 -24.34
CA SER A 108 -3.48 6.00 -25.33
C SER A 108 -2.08 5.72 -24.79
N ASN A 109 -1.80 6.05 -23.52
CA ASN A 109 -0.51 5.78 -22.90
C ASN A 109 -0.19 4.27 -22.78
N GLN A 110 -1.20 3.41 -22.70
CA GLN A 110 -1.02 1.95 -22.67
C GLN A 110 -0.84 1.34 -24.06
N GLU A 111 -1.32 2.03 -25.10
CA GLU A 111 -1.11 1.63 -26.49
C GLU A 111 0.39 1.63 -26.83
N PHE A 112 1.12 2.64 -26.32
CA PHE A 112 2.57 2.69 -26.42
C PHE A 112 3.23 1.54 -25.66
N GLY A 113 3.82 0.61 -26.40
CA GLY A 113 4.51 -0.54 -25.83
C GLY A 113 3.60 -1.72 -25.50
N TRP A 114 2.31 -1.67 -25.86
CA TRP A 114 1.44 -2.84 -25.76
C TRP A 114 2.03 -4.01 -26.55
N ASP A 115 2.48 -3.83 -27.78
CA ASP A 115 3.05 -4.93 -28.57
C ASP A 115 4.58 -5.05 -28.46
N ALA A 116 5.18 -4.60 -27.35
CA ALA A 116 6.63 -4.69 -27.15
C ALA A 116 7.15 -6.14 -27.06
N ASP A 117 6.31 -7.06 -26.58
CA ASP A 117 6.65 -8.49 -26.47
C ASP A 117 6.64 -9.20 -27.83
N MET A 118 5.97 -8.62 -28.84
CA MET A 118 5.95 -9.19 -30.18
C MET A 118 7.35 -9.07 -30.78
N PRO A 119 7.83 -10.10 -31.50
CA PRO A 119 9.12 -10.02 -32.18
C PRO A 119 9.04 -8.92 -33.24
N GLN A 120 9.59 -7.75 -32.89
CA GLN A 120 9.70 -6.65 -33.83
C GLN A 120 10.79 -6.95 -34.84
N TYR A 121 10.58 -6.54 -36.08
CA TYR A 121 11.62 -6.55 -37.09
C TYR A 121 12.81 -5.74 -36.59
N ARG A 122 13.95 -6.40 -36.44
CA ARG A 122 15.22 -5.76 -36.11
C ARG A 122 16.02 -5.67 -37.40
N SER A 123 16.56 -4.49 -37.71
CA SER A 123 17.53 -4.34 -38.79
C SER A 123 18.64 -5.38 -38.62
N THR A 124 18.91 -6.13 -39.67
CA THR A 124 19.99 -7.12 -39.72
C THR A 124 21.34 -6.45 -39.47
N TRP A 125 21.50 -5.22 -39.98
CA TRP A 125 22.69 -4.42 -39.76
C TRP A 125 22.47 -3.42 -38.63
N LYS A 126 23.18 -3.62 -37.51
CA LYS A 126 23.24 -2.64 -36.42
C LYS A 126 24.39 -1.67 -36.67
N HIS A 127 24.09 -0.42 -37.01
CA HIS A 127 25.09 0.64 -37.13
C HIS A 127 25.52 1.22 -35.77
N THR A 128 25.53 0.41 -34.71
CA THR A 128 26.04 0.84 -33.41
C THR A 128 27.55 0.95 -33.49
N LYS A 129 28.08 2.17 -33.39
CA LYS A 129 29.52 2.43 -33.40
C LYS A 129 30.15 1.74 -32.18
N PRO A 130 31.05 0.75 -32.36
CA PRO A 130 31.74 0.15 -31.24
C PRO A 130 32.65 1.20 -30.58
N SER A 131 32.90 1.04 -29.28
CA SER A 131 33.89 1.86 -28.60
C SER A 131 35.29 1.57 -29.18
N CYS A 132 35.89 2.59 -29.79
CA CYS A 132 37.27 2.54 -30.30
C CYS A 132 38.30 2.69 -29.17
N ALA A 133 39.56 2.38 -29.44
CA ALA A 133 40.63 2.42 -28.44
C ALA A 133 40.76 3.79 -27.77
N GLU A 134 40.58 4.87 -28.53
CA GLU A 134 40.63 6.25 -28.07
C GLU A 134 39.51 6.54 -27.07
N THR A 135 38.27 6.10 -27.36
CA THR A 135 37.15 6.26 -26.43
C THR A 135 37.34 5.44 -25.14
N LYS A 136 37.91 4.24 -25.25
CA LYS A 136 38.25 3.42 -24.07
C LYS A 136 39.33 4.08 -23.22
N TYR A 137 40.38 4.60 -23.87
CA TYR A 137 41.44 5.37 -23.22
C TYR A 137 40.86 6.60 -22.52
N ALA A 138 40.04 7.39 -23.22
CA ALA A 138 39.47 8.62 -22.67
C ALA A 138 38.58 8.34 -21.45
N ASN A 139 37.77 7.29 -21.49
CA ASN A 139 36.98 6.85 -20.35
C ASN A 139 37.87 6.44 -19.17
N SER A 140 38.90 5.62 -19.43
CA SER A 140 39.83 5.16 -18.39
C SER A 140 40.58 6.33 -17.75
N TYR A 141 41.11 7.25 -18.58
CA TYR A 141 41.79 8.45 -18.13
C TYR A 141 40.88 9.33 -17.26
N TYR A 142 39.63 9.54 -17.69
CA TYR A 142 38.64 10.29 -16.92
C TYR A 142 38.33 9.61 -15.58
N THR A 143 38.18 8.29 -15.54
CA THR A 143 37.91 7.58 -14.28
C THR A 143 39.05 7.72 -13.26
N MET A 144 40.31 7.71 -13.72
CA MET A 144 41.49 7.82 -12.86
C MET A 144 41.80 9.25 -12.43
N THR A 145 41.77 10.20 -13.37
CA THR A 145 42.26 11.58 -13.15
C THR A 145 41.14 12.59 -12.91
N ARG A 146 39.87 12.17 -13.11
CA ARG A 146 38.66 13.03 -13.10
C ARG A 146 38.74 14.23 -14.05
N LYS A 147 39.66 14.20 -15.01
CA LYS A 147 39.88 15.23 -16.04
C LYS A 147 39.79 14.58 -17.41
N SER A 148 39.26 15.31 -18.39
CA SER A 148 39.25 14.84 -19.78
C SER A 148 40.67 14.92 -20.35
N PRO A 149 41.16 13.90 -21.08
CA PRO A 149 42.47 13.98 -21.73
C PRO A 149 42.52 15.02 -22.85
N TYR A 150 41.35 15.48 -23.33
CA TYR A 150 41.23 16.48 -24.39
C TYR A 150 40.86 17.87 -23.86
N SER A 151 40.85 18.09 -22.54
CA SER A 151 40.64 19.43 -22.01
C SER A 151 41.89 20.27 -22.26
N ASN A 152 41.81 21.26 -23.15
CA ASN A 152 42.85 22.27 -23.27
C ASN A 152 42.97 22.98 -21.93
N LYS A 153 44.15 22.87 -21.30
CA LYS A 153 44.50 23.82 -20.24
C LYS A 153 44.59 25.17 -20.93
N VAL A 154 43.68 26.09 -20.62
CA VAL A 154 43.92 27.49 -20.94
C VAL A 154 45.27 27.81 -20.31
N ASN A 155 46.27 28.12 -21.13
CA ASN A 155 47.60 28.45 -20.65
C ASN A 155 47.47 29.71 -19.80
N GLU A 156 47.32 29.54 -18.48
CA GLU A 156 47.49 30.63 -17.53
C GLU A 156 48.95 31.06 -17.66
N ALA A 157 49.18 32.16 -18.38
CA ALA A 157 50.51 32.73 -18.54
C ALA A 157 51.12 32.94 -17.15
N PRO A 158 52.41 32.63 -16.94
CA PRO A 158 53.02 32.81 -15.63
C PRO A 158 52.93 34.29 -15.25
N ALA A 159 52.32 34.57 -14.10
CA ALA A 159 52.25 35.91 -13.53
C ALA A 159 53.69 36.46 -13.43
N LYS A 160 53.99 37.48 -14.25
CA LYS A 160 55.27 38.19 -14.20
C LYS A 160 55.38 38.84 -12.81
N LYS A 161 56.38 38.40 -12.04
CA LYS A 161 56.78 39.05 -10.78
C LYS A 161 57.53 40.35 -11.07
#